data_AF-A0A9N8ESD3-F1
#
_entry.id   AF-A0A9N8ESD3-F1
#
_cell.length_a   1.000
_cell.length_b   1.000
_cell.length_c   1.000
_cell.angle_alpha   90.00
_cell.angle_beta   90.00
_cell.angle_gamma   90.00
#
_symmetry.space_group_name_H-M   'P 1'
#
loop_
_entity.id
_entity.type
_entity.pdbx_description
1 polymer ?
#
loop_
_entity_poly.entity_id
_entity_poly.type
_entity_poly.pdbx_seq_one_letter_code
_entity_poly.pdbx_strand_id
1 'polypeptide(L)'
;MSNQAEQAKQLDSVTDVVQEKEIDASKAQEAMSALTAQKADQSLDAAAQAVAVSKEDVALIMSELEVTEDVAERSLRSVTVEDGQSRVVEALRHLVTSV
;
A
#
# COMPACT_ATOMS: atom_id res chain seq x y z
N MET A 1 13.11 9.50 -43.56
CA MET A 1 11.93 10.40 -43.46
C MET A 1 10.62 9.64 -43.18
N SER A 2 10.53 8.33 -43.43
CA SER A 2 9.29 7.54 -43.25
C SER A 2 8.93 7.22 -41.79
N ASN A 3 9.91 7.01 -40.92
CA ASN A 3 9.67 6.53 -39.54
C ASN A 3 9.05 7.61 -38.62
N GLN A 4 9.39 8.90 -38.81
CA GLN A 4 8.83 9.99 -38.00
C GLN A 4 7.33 10.24 -38.28
N ALA A 5 6.90 10.06 -39.52
CA ALA A 5 5.49 10.24 -39.88
C ALA A 5 4.61 9.11 -39.32
N GLU A 6 5.12 7.87 -39.30
CA GLU A 6 4.43 6.74 -38.67
C GLU A 6 4.35 6.88 -37.15
N GLN A 7 5.42 7.35 -36.51
CA GLN A 7 5.43 7.65 -35.07
C GLN A 7 4.45 8.77 -34.71
N ALA A 8 4.42 9.85 -35.48
CA ALA A 8 3.48 10.96 -35.25
C ALA A 8 2.02 10.49 -35.36
N LYS A 9 1.71 9.64 -36.35
CA LYS A 9 0.37 9.08 -36.54
C LYS A 9 -0.02 8.09 -35.42
N GLN A 10 0.93 7.32 -34.90
CA GLN A 10 0.69 6.46 -33.74
C GLN A 10 0.38 7.28 -32.48
N LEU A 11 1.08 8.40 -32.26
CA LEU A 11 0.82 9.29 -31.13
C LEU A 11 -0.57 9.93 -31.21
N ASP A 12 -1.02 10.29 -32.41
CA ASP A 12 -2.36 10.84 -32.64
C ASP A 12 -3.47 9.82 -32.27
N SER A 13 -3.26 8.55 -32.63
CA SER A 13 -4.24 7.48 -32.38
C SER A 13 -4.49 7.14 -30.91
N VAL A 14 -3.64 7.61 -29.99
CA VAL A 14 -3.82 7.39 -28.54
C VAL A 14 -4.98 8.20 -27.99
N THR A 15 -5.32 9.32 -28.61
CA THR A 15 -6.38 10.24 -28.14
C THR A 15 -7.66 10.16 -28.95
N ASP A 16 -7.73 9.24 -29.92
CA ASP A 16 -8.92 9.04 -30.75
C ASP A 16 -10.10 8.56 -29.91
N VAL A 17 -11.30 9.01 -30.31
CA VAL A 17 -12.54 8.53 -29.71
C VAL A 17 -12.79 7.09 -30.17
N VAL A 18 -12.76 6.15 -29.23
CA VAL A 18 -13.07 4.74 -29.48
C VAL A 18 -14.25 4.30 -28.63
N GLN A 19 -15.09 3.43 -29.19
CA GLN A 19 -16.18 2.81 -28.42
C GLN A 19 -15.62 1.69 -27.55
N GLU A 20 -15.94 1.73 -26.26
CA GLU A 20 -15.53 0.68 -25.33
C GLU A 20 -16.13 -0.67 -25.71
N LYS A 21 -15.34 -1.73 -25.53
CA LYS A 21 -15.81 -3.10 -25.78
C LYS A 21 -16.68 -3.54 -24.60
N GLU A 22 -17.91 -3.92 -24.91
CA GLU A 22 -18.82 -4.48 -23.90
C GLU A 22 -18.30 -5.82 -23.38
N ILE A 23 -18.32 -5.96 -22.05
CA ILE A 23 -17.97 -7.19 -21.34
C ILE A 23 -19.28 -7.79 -20.81
N ASP A 24 -19.37 -9.12 -20.85
CA ASP A 24 -20.48 -9.86 -20.25
C ASP A 24 -20.61 -9.52 -18.75
N ALA A 25 -21.73 -8.87 -18.40
CA ALA A 25 -22.00 -8.41 -17.05
C ALA A 25 -21.97 -9.55 -16.02
N SER A 26 -22.34 -10.77 -16.40
CA SER A 26 -22.35 -11.92 -15.50
C SER A 26 -20.93 -12.35 -15.13
N LYS A 27 -20.04 -12.39 -16.13
CA LYS A 27 -18.62 -12.71 -15.94
C LYS A 27 -17.90 -11.62 -15.15
N ALA A 28 -18.23 -10.35 -15.42
CA ALA A 28 -17.69 -9.22 -14.67
C ALA A 28 -18.09 -9.28 -13.19
N GLN A 29 -19.36 -9.57 -12.90
CA GLN A 29 -19.87 -9.68 -11.54
C GLN A 29 -19.22 -10.83 -10.76
N GLU A 30 -19.03 -11.99 -11.40
CA GLU A 30 -18.38 -13.15 -10.81
C GLU A 30 -16.91 -12.85 -10.48
N ALA A 31 -16.17 -12.27 -11.42
CA ALA A 31 -14.78 -11.88 -11.22
C ALA A 31 -14.63 -10.81 -10.13
N MET A 32 -15.51 -9.80 -10.09
CA MET A 32 -15.50 -8.76 -9.06
C MET A 32 -15.82 -9.31 -7.67
N SER A 33 -16.73 -10.29 -7.59
CA SER A 33 -17.05 -10.99 -6.34
C SER A 33 -15.83 -11.79 -5.85
N ALA A 34 -15.14 -12.50 -6.75
CA ALA A 34 -13.92 -13.24 -6.42
C ALA A 34 -12.79 -12.32 -5.95
N LEU A 35 -12.58 -11.18 -6.62
CA LEU A 35 -11.59 -10.16 -6.20
C LEU A 35 -11.92 -9.57 -4.84
N THR A 36 -13.21 -9.35 -4.53
CA THR A 36 -13.64 -8.80 -3.25
C THR A 36 -13.43 -9.81 -2.12
N ALA A 37 -13.67 -11.10 -2.37
CA ALA A 37 -13.34 -12.17 -1.42
C ALA A 37 -11.83 -12.24 -1.14
N GLN A 38 -10.99 -11.95 -2.13
CA GLN A 38 -9.54 -11.93 -1.98
C GLN A 38 -9.02 -10.65 -1.29
N LYS A 39 -9.76 -9.53 -1.35
CA LYS A 39 -9.46 -8.30 -0.59
C LYS A 39 -9.66 -8.43 0.92
N ALA A 40 -10.15 -9.58 1.41
CA ALA A 40 -10.20 -9.88 2.84
C ALA A 40 -8.82 -9.92 3.52
N ASP A 41 -7.72 -9.83 2.76
CA ASP A 41 -6.37 -9.55 3.30
C ASP A 41 -6.25 -8.16 3.96
N GLN A 42 -7.21 -7.25 3.75
CA GLN A 42 -7.36 -6.03 4.57
C GLN A 42 -7.64 -6.31 6.05
N SER A 43 -7.98 -7.54 6.41
CA SER A 43 -8.05 -7.96 7.82
C SER A 43 -6.71 -7.88 8.55
N LEU A 44 -5.57 -7.92 7.83
CA LEU A 44 -4.24 -7.71 8.43
C LEU A 44 -4.05 -6.27 8.91
N ASP A 45 -4.54 -5.27 8.15
CA ASP A 45 -4.52 -3.87 8.60
C ASP A 45 -5.48 -3.65 9.78
N ALA A 46 -6.63 -4.32 9.79
CA ALA A 46 -7.58 -4.24 10.90
C ALA A 46 -7.00 -4.85 12.20
N ALA A 47 -6.25 -5.95 12.10
CA ALA A 47 -5.58 -6.56 13.25
C ALA A 47 -4.44 -5.68 13.79
N ALA A 48 -3.69 -5.01 12.91
CA ALA A 48 -2.65 -4.07 13.32
C ALA A 48 -3.23 -2.83 14.03
N GLN A 49 -4.40 -2.34 13.61
CA GLN A 49 -5.09 -1.22 14.26
C GLN A 49 -5.59 -1.51 15.68
N ALA A 50 -5.76 -2.79 16.05
CA ALA A 50 -6.15 -3.17 17.41
C ALA A 50 -5.02 -2.99 18.44
N VAL A 51 -3.77 -2.83 17.99
CA VAL A 51 -2.62 -2.65 18.87
C VAL A 51 -2.56 -1.20 19.36
N ALA A 52 -2.89 -1.00 20.63
CA ALA A 52 -2.71 0.29 21.29
C ALA A 52 -1.22 0.65 21.34
N VAL A 53 -0.89 1.85 20.84
CA VAL A 53 0.46 2.43 20.81
C VAL A 53 0.48 3.71 21.63
N SER A 54 1.60 3.98 22.31
CA SER A 54 1.74 5.18 23.13
C SER A 54 2.12 6.37 22.24
N LYS A 55 1.59 7.55 22.56
CA LYS A 55 1.92 8.79 21.82
C LYS A 55 3.36 9.24 22.05
N GLU A 56 3.93 8.90 23.21
CA GLU A 56 5.32 9.21 23.55
C GLU A 56 6.28 8.44 22.64
N ASP A 57 6.02 7.16 22.41
CA ASP A 57 6.85 6.33 21.53
C ASP A 57 6.75 6.77 20.06
N VAL A 58 5.56 7.19 19.62
CA VAL A 58 5.35 7.77 18.28
C VAL A 58 6.16 9.05 18.13
N ALA A 59 6.07 9.97 19.10
CA ALA A 59 6.79 11.24 19.08
C ALA A 59 8.31 11.03 19.09
N LEU A 60 8.80 10.06 19.87
CA LEU A 60 10.21 9.69 19.91
C LEU A 60 10.70 9.18 18.55
N ILE A 61 9.96 8.27 17.92
CA ILE A 61 10.35 7.74 16.59
C ILE A 61 10.35 8.86 15.54
N MET A 62 9.35 9.74 15.57
CA MET A 62 9.28 10.88 14.65
C MET A 62 10.47 11.84 14.83
N SER A 63 10.86 12.13 16.08
CA SER A 63 11.96 13.06 16.35
C SER A 63 13.34 12.48 16.01
N GLU A 64 13.54 11.19 16.24
CA GLU A 64 14.85 10.54 16.05
C GLU A 64 15.09 10.11 14.60
N LEU A 65 14.05 9.64 13.88
CA LEU A 65 14.18 9.12 12.52
C LEU A 65 13.62 10.05 11.45
N GLU A 66 13.08 11.20 11.83
CA GLU A 66 12.48 12.20 10.92
C GLU A 66 11.41 11.61 9.98
N VAL A 67 10.66 10.62 10.47
CA VAL A 67 9.57 9.98 9.74
C VAL A 67 8.22 10.65 10.04
N THR A 68 7.24 10.41 9.17
CA THR A 68 5.87 10.87 9.40
C THR A 68 5.20 10.09 10.54
N GLU A 69 4.19 10.70 11.15
CA GLU A 69 3.38 10.08 12.22
C GLU A 69 2.79 8.74 11.76
N ASP A 70 2.25 8.67 10.54
CA ASP A 70 1.69 7.44 9.97
C ASP A 70 2.73 6.30 9.89
N VAL A 71 3.98 6.62 9.53
CA VAL A 71 5.05 5.63 9.43
C VAL A 71 5.47 5.16 10.82
N ALA A 72 5.57 6.07 11.80
CA ALA A 72 5.89 5.74 13.18
C ALA A 72 4.81 4.86 13.83
N GLU A 73 3.54 5.23 13.69
CA GLU A 73 2.40 4.45 14.21
C GLU A 73 2.34 3.06 13.57
N ARG A 74 2.50 2.99 12.24
CA ARG A 74 2.47 1.73 11.51
C ARG A 74 3.60 0.81 11.96
N SER A 75 4.80 1.35 12.11
CA SER A 75 5.97 0.58 12.56
C SER A 75 5.76 0.00 13.96
N LEU A 76 5.21 0.78 14.89
CA LEU A 76 4.89 0.30 16.23
C LEU A 76 3.81 -0.79 16.22
N ARG A 77 2.84 -0.72 15.31
CA ARG A 77 1.76 -1.71 15.17
C ARG A 77 2.20 -2.98 14.42
N SER A 78 3.20 -2.88 13.55
CA SER A 78 3.65 -3.99 12.70
C SER A 78 4.65 -4.93 13.38
N VAL A 79 5.30 -4.51 14.47
CA VAL A 79 6.30 -5.34 15.15
C VAL A 79 5.68 -6.29 16.17
N THR A 80 6.05 -7.57 16.06
CA THR A 80 5.84 -8.57 17.09
C THR A 80 6.89 -8.41 18.18
N VAL A 81 6.47 -8.47 19.45
CA VAL A 81 7.37 -8.32 20.59
C VAL A 81 7.57 -9.69 21.23
N GLU A 82 8.81 -10.15 21.32
CA GLU A 82 9.15 -11.34 22.09
C GLU A 82 9.19 -11.02 23.60
N ASP A 83 8.99 -12.04 24.44
CA ASP A 83 8.89 -11.87 25.90
C ASP A 83 10.11 -11.15 26.47
N GLY A 84 9.88 -9.95 27.02
CA GLY A 84 10.89 -9.13 27.71
C GLY A 84 11.53 -8.01 26.88
N GLN A 85 11.15 -7.83 25.61
CA GLN A 85 11.66 -6.73 24.79
C GLN A 85 10.68 -5.54 24.73
N SER A 86 11.22 -4.33 24.56
CA SER A 86 10.40 -3.12 24.36
C SER A 86 9.97 -3.02 22.90
N ARG A 87 8.67 -2.82 22.66
CA ARG A 87 8.08 -2.62 21.33
C ARG A 87 8.78 -1.49 20.55
N VAL A 88 9.11 -0.41 21.23
CA VAL A 88 9.77 0.77 20.63
C VAL A 88 11.14 0.40 20.09
N VAL A 89 11.88 -0.43 20.84
CA VAL A 89 13.21 -0.88 20.43
C VAL A 89 13.13 -1.75 19.18
N GLU A 90 12.15 -2.66 19.12
CA GLU A 90 11.95 -3.49 17.92
C GLU A 90 11.46 -2.67 16.72
N ALA A 91 10.57 -1.69 16.93
CA ALA A 91 10.14 -0.78 15.87
C ALA A 91 11.32 0.04 15.29
N LEU A 92 12.16 0.59 16.17
CA LEU A 92 13.37 1.31 15.75
C LEU A 92 14.35 0.40 15.00
N ARG A 93 14.58 -0.83 15.48
CA ARG A 93 15.43 -1.81 14.78
C ARG A 93 14.86 -2.10 13.39
N HIS A 94 13.58 -2.42 13.31
CA HIS A 94 12.92 -2.72 12.05
C HIS A 94 13.04 -1.56 11.06
N LEU A 95 12.81 -0.31 11.47
CA LEU A 95 12.93 0.84 10.57
C LEU A 95 14.33 1.04 10.00
N VAL A 96 15.37 0.70 10.78
CA VAL A 96 16.77 0.86 10.35
C VAL A 96 17.26 -0.33 9.51
N THR A 97 16.74 -1.54 9.73
CA THR A 97 17.19 -2.75 9.02
C THR A 97 16.39 -3.08 7.77
N SER A 98 15.18 -2.56 7.62
CA SER A 98 14.23 -2.97 6.56
C SER A 98 14.30 -2.08 5.31
N VAL A 99 15.48 -1.50 5.02
CA VAL A 99 15.73 -0.62 3.87
C VAL A 99 16.05 -1.41 2.61
#